data_AF-A0A6J4SMZ6-F1
#
_entry.id   AF-A0A6J4SMZ6-F1
#
_cell.length_a   1.000
_cell.length_b   1.000
_cell.length_c   1.000
_cell.angle_alpha   90.00
_cell.angle_beta   90.00
_cell.angle_gamma   90.00
#
_symmetry.space_group_name_H-M   'P 1'
#
loop_
_entity.id
_entity.type
_entity.pdbx_description
1 polymer ?
#
loop_
_entity_poly.entity_id
_entity_poly.type
_entity_poly.pdbx_seq_one_letter_code
_entity_poly.pdbx_strand_id
1 'polypeptide(L)'
;MGKKSDRRIFRKRRQRAGFALLASLAVVVVGAIMFSSLQPLSTVSNLSAQGGETGPVQRVDAPAVEGAPEAAKAEAPTEARNVGGPTDEELAAQEEEAAEQKRAAEEEKAQAESDGAGEQEKAQEEQASGPPPIPKPATNDLWMDIPALGLNDNYIANDDSVAAMDAGAIKLPSSAFPWENDANTYIAAHRLGWPGTASDHQFYNLPNLALGDKIYLYDENLTVYTYEVTGFKEVLPSENYVTAPQAGRDMISLQTCIEDYGDYWTMGPNWYVRYVVQADRVSVDPA
;
A
#
# COMPACT_ATOMS: atom_id res chain seq x y z
N MET A 1 52.40 5.58 4.71
CA MET A 1 52.54 4.28 5.40
C MET A 1 51.17 3.60 5.46
N GLY A 2 50.90 2.65 4.55
CA GLY A 2 49.63 1.90 4.53
C GLY A 2 49.61 0.79 5.58
N LYS A 3 48.56 0.73 6.40
CA LYS A 3 48.40 -0.25 7.49
C LYS A 3 48.28 -1.67 6.91
N LYS A 4 49.06 -2.62 7.45
CA LYS A 4 49.17 -4.02 6.99
C LYS A 4 47.89 -4.88 7.18
N SER A 5 46.77 -4.27 7.57
CA SER A 5 45.47 -4.92 7.84
C SER A 5 44.67 -5.19 6.54
N ASP A 6 44.66 -4.25 5.60
CA ASP A 6 43.74 -4.30 4.45
C ASP A 6 44.14 -5.32 3.38
N ARG A 7 45.40 -5.79 3.40
CA ARG A 7 45.89 -6.79 2.44
C ARG A 7 45.40 -8.22 2.71
N ARG A 8 44.88 -8.55 3.90
CA ARG A 8 44.40 -9.92 4.20
C ARG A 8 42.97 -10.18 3.73
N ILE A 9 42.12 -9.16 3.70
CA ILE A 9 40.71 -9.31 3.32
C ILE A 9 40.58 -9.47 1.79
N PHE A 10 41.38 -8.74 1.02
CA PHE A 10 41.39 -8.83 -0.45
C PHE A 10 41.90 -10.18 -1.00
N ARG A 11 42.78 -10.90 -0.29
CA ARG A 11 43.26 -12.22 -0.75
C ARG A 11 42.23 -13.34 -0.57
N LYS A 12 41.37 -13.29 0.45
CA LYS A 12 40.32 -14.30 0.67
C LYS A 12 39.18 -14.22 -0.36
N ARG A 13 38.86 -13.02 -0.86
CA ARG A 13 37.80 -12.82 -1.88
C ARG A 13 38.20 -13.35 -3.26
N ARG A 14 39.49 -13.25 -3.62
CA ARG A 14 40.02 -13.73 -4.91
C ARG A 14 40.10 -15.26 -5.01
N GLN A 15 40.32 -15.97 -3.89
CA GLN A 15 40.34 -17.44 -3.87
C GLN A 15 38.93 -18.06 -3.96
N ARG A 16 37.91 -17.39 -3.40
CA ARG A 16 36.50 -17.85 -3.51
C ARG A 16 35.92 -17.64 -4.91
N ALA A 17 36.27 -16.54 -5.58
CA ALA A 17 35.82 -16.28 -6.95
C ALA A 17 36.41 -17.29 -7.97
N GLY A 18 37.68 -17.68 -7.80
CA GLY A 18 38.31 -18.69 -8.66
C GLY A 18 37.72 -20.10 -8.51
N PHE A 19 37.28 -20.46 -7.30
CA PHE A 19 36.65 -21.76 -7.05
C PHE A 19 35.23 -21.83 -7.63
N ALA A 20 34.46 -20.74 -7.55
CA ALA A 20 33.12 -20.66 -8.13
C ALA A 20 33.13 -20.77 -9.67
N LEU A 21 34.12 -20.14 -10.33
CA LEU A 21 34.31 -20.20 -11.78
C LEU A 21 34.68 -21.61 -12.30
N LEU A 22 35.48 -22.36 -11.54
CA LEU A 22 35.82 -23.75 -11.88
C LEU A 22 34.62 -24.71 -11.65
N ALA A 23 33.86 -24.49 -10.58
CA ALA A 23 32.67 -25.30 -10.29
C ALA A 23 31.56 -25.09 -11.35
N SER A 24 31.35 -23.85 -11.81
CA SER A 24 30.37 -23.57 -12.87
C SER A 24 30.77 -24.21 -14.21
N LEU A 25 32.07 -24.23 -14.55
CA LEU A 25 32.55 -24.87 -15.78
C LEU A 25 32.33 -26.39 -15.74
N ALA A 26 32.54 -27.03 -14.59
CA ALA A 26 32.32 -28.47 -14.42
C ALA A 26 30.84 -28.86 -14.59
N VAL A 27 29.90 -28.06 -14.09
CA VAL A 27 28.45 -28.30 -14.24
C VAL A 27 28.02 -28.19 -15.70
N VAL A 28 28.53 -27.21 -16.45
CA VAL A 28 28.21 -27.04 -17.88
C VAL A 28 28.73 -28.22 -18.71
N VAL A 29 29.94 -28.71 -18.44
CA VAL A 29 30.52 -29.86 -19.15
C VAL A 29 29.74 -31.14 -18.86
N VAL A 30 29.34 -31.38 -17.60
CA VAL A 30 28.54 -32.56 -17.24
C VAL A 30 27.13 -32.49 -17.84
N GLY A 31 26.51 -31.31 -17.87
CA GLY A 31 25.21 -31.10 -18.51
C GLY A 31 25.24 -31.37 -20.03
N ALA A 32 26.29 -30.93 -20.72
CA ALA A 32 26.46 -31.17 -22.15
C ALA A 32 26.65 -32.67 -22.47
N ILE A 33 27.36 -33.42 -21.63
CA ILE A 33 27.55 -34.87 -21.79
C ILE A 33 26.21 -35.62 -21.59
N MET A 34 25.41 -35.21 -20.61
CA MET A 34 24.09 -35.82 -20.37
C MET A 34 23.08 -35.52 -21.49
N PHE A 35 23.09 -34.30 -22.02
CA PHE A 35 22.18 -33.90 -23.11
C PHE A 35 22.50 -34.58 -24.45
N SER A 36 23.76 -34.96 -24.67
CA SER A 36 24.21 -35.64 -25.90
C SER A 36 23.90 -37.14 -25.93
N SER A 37 23.42 -37.71 -24.81
CA SER A 37 23.19 -39.16 -24.65
C SER A 37 21.76 -39.63 -24.93
N LEU A 38 20.82 -38.72 -25.20
CA LEU A 38 19.45 -39.08 -25.59
C LEU A 38 19.28 -38.97 -27.12
N GLN A 39 19.40 -40.12 -27.79
CA GLN A 39 18.91 -40.30 -29.16
C GLN A 39 17.36 -40.31 -29.17
N PRO A 40 16.69 -39.76 -30.21
CA PRO A 40 15.24 -39.82 -30.33
C PRO A 40 14.80 -41.16 -30.93
N LEU A 41 13.87 -41.85 -30.26
CA LEU A 41 13.19 -43.02 -30.83
C LEU A 41 11.90 -42.59 -31.53
N SER A 42 11.75 -43.07 -32.76
CA SER A 42 10.67 -42.78 -33.72
C SER A 42 9.41 -43.65 -33.48
N THR A 43 8.25 -43.01 -33.69
CA THR A 43 7.05 -43.46 -34.46
C THR A 43 6.30 -44.76 -34.12
N VAL A 44 4.98 -44.66 -33.93
CA VAL A 44 3.80 -45.28 -34.64
C VAL A 44 2.62 -45.46 -33.66
N SER A 45 1.32 -45.41 -33.96
CA SER A 45 0.46 -44.93 -35.05
C SER A 45 -0.99 -45.16 -34.58
N ASN A 46 -1.93 -44.29 -35.00
CA ASN A 46 -3.37 -44.53 -35.25
C ASN A 46 -4.28 -45.08 -34.14
N LEU A 47 -5.27 -44.27 -33.74
CA LEU A 47 -6.68 -44.73 -33.79
C LEU A 47 -7.70 -43.57 -33.91
N SER A 48 -8.60 -43.76 -34.88
CA SER A 48 -9.98 -43.27 -34.94
C SER A 48 -10.26 -41.84 -35.41
N ALA A 49 -10.40 -41.73 -36.72
CA ALA A 49 -11.31 -40.80 -37.37
C ALA A 49 -12.76 -41.32 -37.27
N GLN A 50 -13.61 -40.61 -36.54
CA GLN A 50 -15.05 -40.47 -36.75
C GLN A 50 -15.27 -38.95 -36.63
N GLY A 51 -15.57 -38.21 -37.70
CA GLY A 51 -16.75 -38.42 -38.53
C GLY A 51 -17.97 -37.82 -37.81
N GLY A 52 -17.91 -36.53 -37.46
CA GLY A 52 -18.99 -35.77 -36.83
C GLY A 52 -19.39 -34.60 -37.71
N GLU A 53 -20.61 -34.66 -38.22
CA GLU A 53 -21.22 -33.72 -39.14
C GLU A 53 -21.32 -32.32 -38.55
N THR A 54 -20.84 -31.31 -39.29
CA THR A 54 -21.11 -29.90 -39.01
C THR A 54 -22.51 -29.56 -39.51
N GLY A 55 -23.51 -29.74 -38.66
CA GLY A 55 -24.82 -29.08 -38.81
C GLY A 55 -24.75 -27.63 -38.31
N PRO A 56 -25.50 -26.69 -38.91
CA PRO A 56 -25.53 -25.31 -38.43
C PRO A 56 -26.19 -25.24 -37.06
N VAL A 57 -25.49 -24.66 -36.09
CA VAL A 57 -26.04 -24.32 -34.77
C VAL A 57 -27.26 -23.40 -34.93
N GLN A 58 -28.43 -23.90 -34.57
CA GLN A 58 -29.66 -23.13 -34.43
C GLN A 58 -29.49 -22.16 -33.26
N ARG A 59 -29.56 -20.86 -33.55
CA ARG A 59 -29.68 -19.80 -32.56
C ARG A 59 -31.03 -19.96 -31.87
N VAL A 60 -31.03 -20.20 -30.56
CA VAL A 60 -32.23 -20.17 -29.73
C VAL A 60 -32.71 -18.73 -29.67
N ASP A 61 -33.95 -18.49 -30.10
CA ASP A 61 -34.62 -17.20 -30.03
C ASP A 61 -34.80 -16.78 -28.57
N ALA A 62 -34.33 -15.57 -28.25
CA ALA A 62 -34.68 -14.90 -27.01
C ALA A 62 -36.16 -14.47 -27.06
N PRO A 63 -36.94 -14.62 -25.97
CA PRO A 63 -38.31 -14.16 -25.95
C PRO A 63 -38.36 -12.63 -26.14
N ALA A 64 -39.12 -12.21 -27.15
CA ALA A 64 -39.44 -10.81 -27.40
C ALA A 64 -40.23 -10.24 -26.22
N VAL A 65 -39.65 -9.25 -25.56
CA VAL A 65 -40.37 -8.45 -24.56
C VAL A 65 -41.26 -7.47 -25.31
N GLU A 66 -42.56 -7.65 -25.15
CA GLU A 66 -43.62 -6.80 -25.69
C GLU A 66 -43.59 -5.43 -24.98
N GLY A 67 -43.27 -4.38 -25.74
CA GLY A 67 -43.67 -3.00 -25.45
C GLY A 67 -42.90 -2.24 -24.37
N ALA A 68 -42.20 -1.18 -24.79
CA ALA A 68 -41.84 -0.07 -23.90
C ALA A 68 -43.11 0.70 -23.49
N PRO A 69 -43.27 1.12 -22.23
CA PRO A 69 -44.42 1.95 -21.87
C PRO A 69 -44.28 3.34 -22.49
N GLU A 70 -45.37 3.75 -23.13
CA GLU A 70 -45.57 5.02 -23.81
C GLU A 70 -45.60 6.20 -22.81
N ALA A 71 -44.97 7.30 -23.18
CA ALA A 71 -44.94 8.53 -22.40
C ALA A 71 -46.35 9.13 -22.28
N ALA A 72 -46.89 9.15 -21.06
CA ALA A 72 -48.15 9.80 -20.78
C ALA A 72 -48.02 11.33 -20.94
N LYS A 73 -48.71 11.88 -21.94
CA LYS A 73 -49.09 13.30 -21.99
C LYS A 73 -50.16 13.55 -20.93
N ALA A 74 -49.88 14.47 -20.03
CA ALA A 74 -50.83 14.99 -19.06
C ALA A 74 -51.82 15.94 -19.76
N GLU A 75 -53.12 15.67 -19.63
CA GLU A 75 -54.17 16.68 -19.74
C GLU A 75 -54.62 17.08 -18.33
N ALA A 76 -54.81 18.39 -18.16
CA ALA A 76 -55.05 19.08 -16.90
C ALA A 76 -56.45 18.82 -16.31
N PRO A 77 -56.60 19.06 -15.00
CA PRO A 77 -57.76 19.74 -14.48
C PRO A 77 -57.36 21.06 -13.79
N THR A 78 -57.89 22.16 -14.32
CA THR A 78 -58.22 23.39 -13.58
C THR A 78 -59.17 23.02 -12.42
N GLU A 79 -59.08 23.53 -11.18
CA GLU A 79 -58.89 24.91 -10.77
C GLU A 79 -58.52 25.01 -9.26
N ALA A 80 -57.56 25.89 -8.96
CA ALA A 80 -57.39 26.73 -7.76
C ALA A 80 -57.38 26.13 -6.32
N ARG A 81 -56.20 26.15 -5.68
CA ARG A 81 -55.90 27.04 -4.52
C ARG A 81 -54.40 27.03 -4.16
N ASN A 82 -53.94 28.25 -3.86
CA ASN A 82 -52.59 28.74 -3.61
C ASN A 82 -51.99 28.29 -2.26
N VAL A 83 -50.78 27.71 -2.25
CA VAL A 83 -49.73 27.71 -1.20
C VAL A 83 -48.44 27.30 -1.95
N GLY A 84 -47.34 28.02 -2.10
CA GLY A 84 -46.64 28.99 -1.28
C GLY A 84 -45.16 28.57 -1.41
N GLY A 85 -44.32 29.36 -2.10
CA GLY A 85 -42.86 29.16 -2.05
C GLY A 85 -42.35 29.35 -0.61
N PRO A 86 -41.09 28.96 -0.30
CA PRO A 86 -40.55 29.16 1.04
C PRO A 86 -40.79 30.62 1.44
N THR A 87 -41.46 30.81 2.57
CA THR A 87 -41.81 32.14 3.04
C THR A 87 -40.52 32.89 3.37
N ASP A 88 -40.55 34.22 3.35
CA ASP A 88 -39.41 35.05 3.76
C ASP A 88 -38.89 34.68 5.17
N GLU A 89 -39.75 34.08 6.01
CA GLU A 89 -39.45 33.55 7.34
C GLU A 89 -38.59 32.25 7.30
N GLU A 90 -38.78 31.40 6.30
CA GLU A 90 -38.10 30.11 6.14
C GLU A 90 -36.74 30.27 5.45
N LEU A 91 -36.60 31.27 4.58
CA LEU A 91 -35.31 31.72 4.05
C LEU A 91 -34.49 32.46 5.11
N ALA A 92 -35.14 33.29 5.94
CA ALA A 92 -34.48 33.95 7.07
C ALA A 92 -33.96 32.94 8.11
N ALA A 93 -34.72 31.88 8.40
CA ALA A 93 -34.28 30.82 9.31
C ALA A 93 -33.06 30.05 8.78
N GLN A 94 -32.98 29.79 7.47
CA GLN A 94 -31.82 29.14 6.85
C GLN A 94 -30.58 30.05 6.80
N GLU A 95 -30.77 31.36 6.59
CA GLU A 95 -29.67 32.34 6.67
C GLU A 95 -29.16 32.53 8.11
N GLU A 96 -30.04 32.45 9.11
CA GLU A 96 -29.68 32.51 10.53
C GLU A 96 -28.90 31.27 10.97
N GLU A 97 -29.33 30.06 10.56
CA GLU A 97 -28.62 28.81 10.86
C GLU A 97 -27.24 28.75 10.19
N ALA A 98 -27.11 29.25 8.95
CA ALA A 98 -25.82 29.35 8.25
C ALA A 98 -24.89 30.41 8.89
N ALA A 99 -25.45 31.48 9.46
CA ALA A 99 -24.69 32.49 10.19
C ALA A 99 -24.20 31.97 11.56
N GLU A 100 -25.01 31.15 12.24
CA GLU A 100 -24.65 30.52 13.50
C GLU A 100 -23.53 29.47 13.31
N GLN A 101 -23.61 28.66 12.25
CA GLN A 101 -22.53 27.72 11.89
C GLN A 101 -21.21 28.42 11.55
N LYS A 102 -21.25 29.57 10.86
CA LYS A 102 -20.05 30.38 10.61
C LYS A 102 -19.45 30.96 11.88
N ARG A 103 -20.29 31.44 12.80
CA ARG A 103 -19.84 31.97 14.10
C ARG A 103 -19.22 30.88 14.98
N ALA A 104 -19.81 29.69 15.00
CA ALA A 104 -19.25 28.55 15.71
C ALA A 104 -17.88 28.15 15.15
N ALA A 105 -17.71 28.16 13.82
CA ALA A 105 -16.43 27.88 13.18
C ALA A 105 -15.37 28.98 13.42
N GLU A 106 -15.78 30.25 13.52
CA GLU A 106 -14.90 31.37 13.85
C GLU A 106 -14.50 31.37 15.34
N GLU A 107 -15.39 30.99 16.25
CA GLU A 107 -15.08 30.80 17.67
C GLU A 107 -14.14 29.61 17.89
N GLU A 108 -14.37 28.47 17.22
CA GLU A 108 -13.48 27.29 17.30
C GLU A 108 -12.07 27.63 16.76
N LYS A 109 -11.99 28.41 15.68
CA LYS A 109 -10.71 28.89 15.15
C LYS A 109 -10.02 29.91 16.08
N ALA A 110 -10.78 30.83 16.68
CA ALA A 110 -10.24 31.79 17.66
C ALA A 110 -9.76 31.09 18.94
N GLN A 111 -10.40 29.99 19.33
CA GLN A 111 -10.01 29.19 20.49
C GLN A 111 -8.75 28.34 20.19
N ALA A 112 -8.64 27.78 18.98
CA ALA A 112 -7.42 27.14 18.50
C ALA A 112 -6.22 28.10 18.36
N GLU A 113 -6.47 29.37 17.99
CA GLU A 113 -5.43 30.41 17.91
C GLU A 113 -5.02 30.94 19.31
N SER A 114 -5.92 30.89 20.30
CA SER A 114 -5.66 31.21 21.71
C SER A 114 -4.80 30.14 22.39
N ASP A 115 -5.07 28.87 22.13
CA ASP A 115 -4.35 27.75 22.73
C ASP A 115 -2.93 27.58 22.15
N GLY A 116 -2.73 27.95 20.87
CA GLY A 116 -1.43 27.88 20.20
C GLY A 116 -0.37 28.90 20.66
N ALA A 117 -0.76 29.98 21.34
CA ALA A 117 0.18 31.00 21.83
C ALA A 117 0.84 30.63 23.17
N GLY A 118 0.22 29.74 23.96
CA GLY A 118 0.75 29.28 25.26
C GLY A 118 1.67 28.06 25.19
N GLU A 119 1.60 27.26 24.13
CA GLU A 119 2.44 26.06 23.95
C GLU A 119 3.82 26.37 23.37
N GLN A 120 3.99 27.49 22.65
CA GLN A 120 5.26 27.85 22.01
C GLN A 120 6.36 28.21 23.02
N GLU A 121 6.01 28.73 24.20
CA GLU A 121 6.99 29.09 25.24
C GLU A 121 7.37 27.88 26.12
N LYS A 122 6.51 26.86 26.20
CA LYS A 122 6.75 25.65 26.99
C LYS A 122 7.52 24.56 26.20
N ALA A 123 7.30 24.50 24.89
CA ALA A 123 8.03 23.60 23.99
C ALA A 123 9.53 23.94 23.86
N GLN A 124 9.91 25.20 24.08
CA GLN A 124 11.30 25.64 23.95
C GLN A 124 12.20 25.27 25.13
N GLU A 125 11.63 25.01 26.32
CA GLU A 125 12.39 24.60 27.51
C GLU A 125 12.52 23.07 27.65
N GLU A 126 11.60 22.29 27.07
CA GLU A 126 11.60 20.82 27.19
C GLU A 126 12.47 20.13 26.10
N GLN A 127 12.78 20.85 25.02
CA GLN A 127 13.64 20.35 23.92
C GLN A 127 15.14 20.33 24.26
N ALA A 128 15.55 20.87 25.41
CA ALA A 128 16.96 20.93 25.82
C ALA A 128 17.49 19.65 26.47
N SER A 129 16.65 18.64 26.72
CA SER A 129 17.02 17.37 27.37
C SER A 129 16.76 16.11 26.53
N GLY A 130 16.25 16.25 25.31
CA GLY A 130 15.99 15.13 24.41
C GLY A 130 17.22 14.70 23.59
N PRO A 131 17.21 13.47 23.03
CA PRO A 131 18.11 13.11 21.94
C PRO A 131 18.08 14.17 20.83
N PRO A 132 19.18 14.41 20.11
CA PRO A 132 19.18 15.35 19.00
C PRO A 132 18.09 14.97 17.98
N PRO A 133 17.40 15.95 17.37
CA PRO A 133 16.37 15.67 16.40
C PRO A 133 16.95 14.93 15.19
N ILE A 134 16.18 14.00 14.64
CA ILE A 134 16.55 13.26 13.43
C ILE A 134 16.56 14.26 12.26
N PRO A 135 17.66 14.36 11.49
CA PRO A 135 17.74 15.31 10.39
C PRO A 135 16.78 14.92 9.26
N LYS A 136 15.91 15.84 8.85
CA LYS A 136 15.05 15.66 7.67
C LYS A 136 15.92 15.51 6.40
N PRO A 137 15.70 14.47 5.57
CA PRO A 137 16.40 14.28 4.31
C PRO A 137 16.07 15.33 3.25
N ALA A 138 16.92 15.43 2.23
CA ALA A 138 16.76 16.38 1.13
C ALA A 138 15.56 16.05 0.22
N THR A 139 15.23 14.77 0.10
CA THR A 139 14.07 14.27 -0.63
C THR A 139 13.15 13.50 0.30
N ASN A 140 11.93 13.21 -0.17
CA ASN A 140 10.95 12.40 0.55
C ASN A 140 11.04 10.91 0.17
N ASP A 141 12.13 10.49 -0.46
CA ASP A 141 12.29 9.12 -0.92
C ASP A 141 12.50 8.18 0.28
N LEU A 142 11.82 7.04 0.21
CA LEU A 142 11.89 5.99 1.21
C LEU A 142 12.12 4.65 0.53
N TRP A 143 12.83 3.78 1.22
CA TRP A 143 13.00 2.38 0.86
C TRP A 143 12.71 1.50 2.06
N MET A 144 12.40 0.23 1.78
CA MET A 144 11.99 -0.71 2.79
C MET A 144 12.58 -2.11 2.60
N ASP A 145 13.01 -2.66 3.74
CA ASP A 145 13.35 -4.07 3.90
C ASP A 145 12.41 -4.72 4.91
N ILE A 146 11.92 -5.91 4.57
CA ILE A 146 11.18 -6.78 5.47
C ILE A 146 11.75 -8.20 5.31
N PRO A 147 12.78 -8.58 6.09
CA PRO A 147 13.48 -9.85 5.92
C PRO A 147 12.57 -11.07 6.03
N ALA A 148 11.58 -11.04 6.92
CA ALA A 148 10.61 -12.13 7.12
C ALA A 148 9.77 -12.41 5.85
N LEU A 149 9.61 -11.41 4.98
CA LEU A 149 8.88 -11.52 3.72
C LEU A 149 9.80 -11.64 2.50
N GLY A 150 11.12 -11.57 2.69
CA GLY A 150 12.10 -11.54 1.60
C GLY A 150 12.08 -10.24 0.78
N LEU A 151 11.49 -9.16 1.30
CA LEU A 151 11.47 -7.85 0.67
C LEU A 151 12.77 -7.12 1.01
N ASN A 152 13.51 -6.69 -0.01
CA ASN A 152 14.75 -5.94 0.13
C ASN A 152 14.77 -4.81 -0.90
N ASP A 153 15.23 -3.64 -0.49
CA ASP A 153 15.42 -2.44 -1.31
C ASP A 153 14.17 -2.03 -2.10
N ASN A 154 13.01 -2.13 -1.46
CA ASN A 154 11.75 -1.76 -2.08
C ASN A 154 11.56 -0.25 -1.99
N TYR A 155 11.60 0.43 -3.12
CA TYR A 155 11.26 1.85 -3.19
C TYR A 155 9.79 2.08 -2.81
N ILE A 156 9.54 3.18 -2.10
CA ILE A 156 8.22 3.63 -1.66
C ILE A 156 8.01 5.05 -2.17
N ALA A 157 7.03 5.23 -3.05
CA ALA A 157 6.67 6.55 -3.55
C ALA A 157 5.82 7.31 -2.52
N ASN A 158 6.07 8.60 -2.30
CA ASN A 158 5.18 9.45 -1.51
C ASN A 158 4.07 10.03 -2.40
N ASP A 159 3.04 9.23 -2.64
CA ASP A 159 1.95 9.47 -3.61
C ASP A 159 0.70 8.70 -3.14
N ASP A 160 -0.51 9.05 -3.59
CA ASP A 160 -1.76 8.33 -3.30
C ASP A 160 -2.56 7.96 -4.56
N SER A 161 -1.97 8.17 -5.74
CA SER A 161 -2.56 7.82 -7.01
C SER A 161 -2.55 6.32 -7.26
N VAL A 162 -3.57 5.86 -7.98
CA VAL A 162 -3.67 4.47 -8.44
C VAL A 162 -2.44 4.09 -9.29
N ALA A 163 -1.94 5.00 -10.12
CA ALA A 163 -0.79 4.74 -10.98
C ALA A 163 0.50 4.50 -10.18
N ALA A 164 0.71 5.22 -9.07
CA ALA A 164 1.86 4.99 -8.21
C ALA A 164 1.76 3.63 -7.50
N MET A 165 0.57 3.29 -6.96
CA MET A 165 0.31 1.99 -6.33
C MET A 165 0.47 0.82 -7.31
N ASP A 166 0.06 1.01 -8.56
CA ASP A 166 0.24 0.05 -9.65
C ASP A 166 1.72 -0.20 -9.98
N ALA A 167 2.58 0.79 -9.75
CA ALA A 167 4.02 0.67 -9.96
C ALA A 167 4.74 0.03 -8.76
N GLY A 168 4.27 0.25 -7.53
CA GLY A 168 4.85 -0.28 -6.30
C GLY A 168 4.22 0.30 -5.03
N ALA A 169 4.83 0.02 -3.88
CA ALA A 169 4.38 0.54 -2.60
C ALA A 169 4.36 2.07 -2.57
N ILE A 170 3.36 2.62 -1.89
CA ILE A 170 3.24 4.04 -1.65
C ILE A 170 3.19 4.33 -0.15
N LYS A 171 3.77 5.45 0.25
CA LYS A 171 3.48 6.11 1.52
C LYS A 171 2.36 7.11 1.24
N LEU A 172 1.28 7.06 2.03
CA LEU A 172 0.20 8.05 1.91
C LEU A 172 0.75 9.45 2.23
N PRO A 173 0.58 10.46 1.34
CA PRO A 173 1.08 11.82 1.57
C PRO A 173 0.51 12.49 2.82
N SER A 174 -0.69 12.07 3.25
CA SER A 174 -1.35 12.57 4.47
C SER A 174 -0.77 12.01 5.77
N SER A 175 0.09 10.99 5.71
CA SER A 175 0.70 10.37 6.88
C SER A 175 2.06 11.00 7.19
N ALA A 176 2.58 10.85 8.41
CA ALA A 176 3.88 11.41 8.82
C ALA A 176 5.06 10.60 8.25
N PHE A 177 6.19 11.24 8.00
CA PHE A 177 7.45 10.58 7.64
C PHE A 177 8.18 10.02 8.87
N PRO A 178 9.13 9.08 8.68
CA PRO A 178 9.79 8.41 9.80
C PRO A 178 10.74 9.32 10.61
N TRP A 179 11.13 10.50 10.11
CA TRP A 179 11.92 11.50 10.86
C TRP A 179 11.05 12.48 11.66
N GLU A 180 9.73 12.38 11.59
CA GLU A 180 8.81 13.20 12.38
C GLU A 180 8.55 12.55 13.75
N ASN A 181 8.11 13.35 14.72
CA ASN A 181 7.76 12.88 16.07
C ASN A 181 6.35 12.31 16.11
N ASP A 182 6.13 11.29 16.94
CA ASP A 182 4.85 10.58 17.08
C ASP A 182 4.29 10.14 15.72
N ALA A 183 5.20 9.78 14.80
CA ALA A 183 4.85 9.55 13.41
C ALA A 183 4.05 8.24 13.27
N ASN A 184 3.07 8.20 12.37
CA ASN A 184 2.62 6.95 11.77
C ASN A 184 2.92 7.01 10.27
N THR A 185 4.02 6.37 9.86
CA THR A 185 4.34 6.25 8.44
C THR A 185 3.44 5.19 7.82
N TYR A 186 2.43 5.61 7.06
CA TYR A 186 1.44 4.70 6.51
C TYR A 186 1.79 4.31 5.08
N ILE A 187 2.07 3.03 4.88
CA ILE A 187 2.49 2.46 3.59
C ILE A 187 1.44 1.46 3.11
N ALA A 188 1.00 1.62 1.88
CA ALA A 188 0.09 0.70 1.22
C ALA A 188 0.75 0.10 -0.01
N ALA A 189 0.48 -1.18 -0.27
CA ALA A 189 0.83 -1.82 -1.52
C ALA A 189 -0.21 -2.86 -1.91
N HIS A 190 -0.26 -3.16 -3.21
CA HIS A 190 -1.14 -4.20 -3.72
C HIS A 190 -0.83 -5.57 -3.12
N ARG A 191 -1.89 -6.37 -2.96
CA ARG A 191 -1.78 -7.79 -2.60
C ARG A 191 -1.22 -8.61 -3.75
N LEU A 192 -1.83 -8.48 -4.93
CA LEU A 192 -1.43 -9.17 -6.17
C LEU A 192 -0.61 -8.26 -7.08
N GLY A 193 -1.02 -7.00 -7.24
CA GLY A 193 -0.34 -6.02 -8.09
C GLY A 193 -0.33 -6.42 -9.56
N TRP A 194 0.60 -5.83 -10.31
CA TRP A 194 0.71 -6.05 -11.75
C TRP A 194 2.01 -6.75 -12.14
N PRO A 195 1.93 -7.88 -12.88
CA PRO A 195 3.11 -8.59 -13.37
C PRO A 195 4.10 -7.69 -14.10
N GLY A 196 5.36 -7.76 -13.71
CA GLY A 196 6.45 -6.97 -14.31
C GLY A 196 6.62 -5.56 -13.74
N THR A 197 5.87 -5.19 -12.70
CA THR A 197 6.09 -3.96 -11.91
C THR A 197 6.63 -4.31 -10.51
N ALA A 198 7.03 -3.31 -9.72
CA ALA A 198 7.42 -3.56 -8.33
C ALA A 198 6.20 -3.86 -7.42
N SER A 199 4.96 -3.60 -7.88
CA SER A 199 3.76 -3.95 -7.14
C SER A 199 3.42 -5.45 -7.20
N ASP A 200 4.03 -6.20 -8.13
CA ASP A 200 3.78 -7.63 -8.34
C ASP A 200 4.02 -8.44 -7.07
N HIS A 201 2.93 -8.89 -6.44
CA HIS A 201 2.90 -9.65 -5.20
C HIS A 201 3.67 -9.00 -4.03
N GLN A 202 3.85 -7.67 -4.05
CA GLN A 202 4.73 -6.99 -3.10
C GLN A 202 4.30 -7.20 -1.64
N PHE A 203 3.01 -7.01 -1.34
CA PHE A 203 2.43 -7.33 -0.02
C PHE A 203 1.60 -8.62 -0.02
N TYR A 204 1.86 -9.53 -0.96
CA TYR A 204 1.20 -10.84 -1.03
C TYR A 204 1.41 -11.69 0.23
N ASN A 205 2.52 -11.50 0.95
CA ASN A 205 2.82 -12.26 2.16
C ASN A 205 2.65 -11.45 3.45
N LEU A 206 2.05 -10.26 3.40
CA LEU A 206 1.96 -9.39 4.58
C LEU A 206 1.30 -10.05 5.83
N PRO A 207 0.24 -10.87 5.74
CA PRO A 207 -0.32 -11.67 6.83
C PRO A 207 0.60 -12.75 7.41
N ASN A 208 1.74 -13.03 6.78
CA ASN A 208 2.74 -13.94 7.36
C ASN A 208 3.64 -13.26 8.40
N LEU A 209 3.58 -11.92 8.53
CA LEU A 209 4.32 -11.23 9.58
C LEU A 209 3.81 -11.63 10.96
N ALA A 210 4.73 -11.83 11.89
CA ALA A 210 4.47 -12.14 13.28
C ALA A 210 4.90 -10.99 14.19
N LEU A 211 4.37 -10.96 15.42
CA LEU A 211 4.86 -10.05 16.46
C LEU A 211 6.37 -10.25 16.65
N GLY A 212 7.12 -9.14 16.71
CA GLY A 212 8.57 -9.18 16.83
C GLY A 212 9.34 -9.14 15.50
N ASP A 213 8.68 -9.37 14.36
CA ASP A 213 9.35 -9.26 13.06
C ASP A 213 9.83 -7.83 12.82
N LYS A 214 10.96 -7.72 12.11
CA LYS A 214 11.61 -6.43 11.84
C LYS A 214 11.21 -5.87 10.48
N ILE A 215 10.96 -4.57 10.48
CA ILE A 215 10.76 -3.76 9.29
C ILE A 215 11.79 -2.63 9.36
N TYR A 216 12.50 -2.39 8.26
CA TYR A 216 13.46 -1.31 8.15
C TYR A 216 12.95 -0.33 7.11
N LEU A 217 12.90 0.95 7.48
CA LEU A 217 12.82 2.04 6.51
C LEU A 217 14.17 2.74 6.44
N TYR A 218 14.52 3.24 5.28
CA TYR A 218 15.65 4.15 5.14
C TYR A 218 15.36 5.27 4.16
N ASP A 219 16.00 6.41 4.40
CA ASP A 219 15.87 7.63 3.61
C ASP A 219 17.13 7.90 2.78
N GLU A 220 17.12 8.99 2.02
CA GLU A 220 18.28 9.38 1.20
C GLU A 220 19.54 9.75 1.99
N ASN A 221 19.41 10.10 3.28
CA ASN A 221 20.58 10.30 4.14
C ASN A 221 21.19 8.96 4.60
N LEU A 222 20.61 7.83 4.17
CA LEU A 222 20.93 6.48 4.65
C LEU A 222 20.69 6.30 6.15
N THR A 223 19.79 7.11 6.73
CA THR A 223 19.31 6.89 8.10
C THR A 223 18.41 5.66 8.08
N VAL A 224 18.68 4.70 8.97
CA VAL A 224 17.86 3.49 9.10
C VAL A 224 16.93 3.62 10.30
N TYR A 225 15.64 3.45 10.07
CA TYR A 225 14.60 3.40 11.10
C TYR A 225 14.16 1.94 11.25
N THR A 226 14.47 1.34 12.40
CA THR A 226 14.10 -0.05 12.69
C THR A 226 12.79 -0.07 13.46
N TYR A 227 11.82 -0.84 12.97
CA TYR A 227 10.53 -1.09 13.60
C TYR A 227 10.39 -2.57 13.98
N GLU A 228 9.58 -2.83 14.99
CA GLU A 228 9.19 -4.17 15.43
C GLU A 228 7.66 -4.31 15.37
N VAL A 229 7.16 -5.37 14.74
CA VAL A 229 5.72 -5.63 14.63
C VAL A 229 5.10 -5.80 16.02
N THR A 230 4.11 -4.97 16.34
CA THR A 230 3.42 -4.93 17.63
C THR A 230 1.92 -5.22 17.55
N GLY A 231 1.34 -5.25 16.35
CA GLY A 231 -0.06 -5.61 16.21
C GLY A 231 -0.56 -5.71 14.78
N PHE A 232 -1.82 -6.10 14.66
CA PHE A 232 -2.53 -6.30 13.41
C PHE A 232 -3.94 -5.72 13.52
N LYS A 233 -4.47 -5.21 12.42
CA LYS A 233 -5.86 -4.75 12.30
C LYS A 233 -6.46 -5.23 10.99
N GLU A 234 -7.75 -5.51 11.04
CA GLU A 234 -8.60 -5.69 9.88
C GLU A 234 -9.67 -4.61 9.93
N VAL A 235 -9.73 -3.80 8.88
CA VAL A 235 -10.64 -2.66 8.82
C VAL A 235 -11.31 -2.57 7.46
N LEU A 236 -12.48 -1.93 7.41
CA LEU A 236 -13.13 -1.60 6.16
C LEU A 236 -12.32 -0.54 5.40
N PRO A 237 -12.45 -0.44 4.07
CA PRO A 237 -11.72 0.55 3.28
C PRO A 237 -12.04 2.00 3.65
N SER A 238 -13.21 2.25 4.24
CA SER A 238 -13.65 3.56 4.72
C SER A 238 -13.11 3.94 6.11
N GLU A 239 -12.54 2.99 6.85
CA GLU A 239 -12.06 3.21 8.22
C GLU A 239 -10.62 3.74 8.21
N ASN A 240 -10.49 5.06 8.09
CA ASN A 240 -9.20 5.73 7.97
C ASN A 240 -8.47 5.97 9.31
N TYR A 241 -9.08 5.69 10.47
CA TYR A 241 -8.46 5.93 11.79
C TYR A 241 -7.12 5.20 11.99
N VAL A 242 -6.87 4.15 11.20
CA VAL A 242 -5.61 3.39 11.23
C VAL A 242 -4.41 4.17 10.63
N THR A 243 -4.67 5.24 9.89
CA THR A 243 -3.63 6.11 9.32
C THR A 243 -3.15 7.19 10.30
N ALA A 244 -3.94 7.45 11.35
CA ALA A 244 -3.63 8.50 12.31
C ALA A 244 -2.39 8.17 13.16
N PRO A 245 -1.61 9.17 13.55
CA PRO A 245 -0.58 9.02 14.57
C PRO A 245 -1.19 8.63 15.92
N GLN A 246 -0.38 8.02 16.78
CA GLN A 246 -0.77 7.70 18.15
C GLN A 246 0.22 8.36 19.10
N ALA A 247 -0.29 9.17 20.04
CA ALA A 247 0.53 9.94 20.95
C ALA A 247 1.52 9.06 21.73
N GLY A 248 2.79 9.47 21.77
CA GLY A 248 3.88 8.74 22.43
C GLY A 248 4.35 7.51 21.67
N ARG A 249 3.97 7.33 20.40
CA ARG A 249 4.38 6.20 19.56
C ARG A 249 4.87 6.70 18.21
N ASP A 250 6.08 6.28 17.87
CA ASP A 250 6.58 6.34 16.50
C ASP A 250 6.35 4.99 15.83
N MET A 251 5.56 4.99 14.78
CA MET A 251 4.95 3.82 14.18
C MET A 251 5.16 3.79 12.67
N ILE A 252 5.09 2.58 12.15
CA ILE A 252 4.81 2.31 10.75
C ILE A 252 3.56 1.43 10.68
N SER A 253 2.70 1.70 9.70
CA SER A 253 1.54 0.86 9.38
C SER A 253 1.65 0.41 7.93
N LEU A 254 1.62 -0.91 7.70
CA LEU A 254 1.68 -1.52 6.37
C LEU A 254 0.29 -2.08 6.01
N GLN A 255 -0.28 -1.66 4.88
CA GLN A 255 -1.62 -2.07 4.46
C GLN A 255 -1.61 -2.86 3.15
N THR A 256 -2.38 -3.95 3.12
CA THR A 256 -2.81 -4.61 1.88
C THR A 256 -4.30 -4.96 1.90
N CYS A 257 -4.84 -5.43 0.79
CA CYS A 257 -6.23 -5.90 0.70
C CYS A 257 -6.33 -7.40 0.97
N ILE A 258 -7.41 -7.82 1.62
CA ILE A 258 -7.78 -9.22 1.83
C ILE A 258 -9.26 -9.41 1.46
N GLU A 259 -9.69 -10.65 1.24
CA GLU A 259 -11.02 -10.91 0.68
C GLU A 259 -12.14 -10.49 1.63
N ASP A 260 -12.05 -10.92 2.88
CA ASP A 260 -12.94 -10.58 3.99
C ASP A 260 -12.18 -10.74 5.33
N TYR A 261 -12.83 -10.45 6.45
CA TYR A 261 -12.25 -10.60 7.79
C TYR A 261 -11.77 -12.04 8.04
N GLY A 262 -10.49 -12.19 8.37
CA GLY A 262 -9.83 -13.49 8.56
C GLY A 262 -9.60 -14.30 7.29
N ASP A 263 -10.02 -13.82 6.11
CA ASP A 263 -9.78 -14.48 4.83
C ASP A 263 -8.57 -13.87 4.10
N TYR A 264 -7.40 -14.35 4.48
CA TYR A 264 -6.11 -13.91 3.96
C TYR A 264 -5.69 -14.60 2.64
N TRP A 265 -6.37 -15.69 2.28
CA TRP A 265 -5.88 -16.67 1.30
C TRP A 265 -6.76 -16.79 0.07
N THR A 266 -8.02 -16.35 0.14
CA THR A 266 -8.84 -16.16 -1.05
C THR A 266 -8.32 -14.96 -1.83
N MET A 267 -8.04 -15.18 -3.12
CA MET A 267 -7.42 -14.19 -3.99
C MET A 267 -8.46 -13.40 -4.78
N GLY A 268 -9.28 -12.64 -4.05
CA GLY A 268 -10.35 -11.86 -4.65
C GLY A 268 -11.63 -12.67 -4.92
N PRO A 269 -12.63 -12.07 -5.56
CA PRO A 269 -12.53 -10.80 -6.30
C PRO A 269 -12.87 -9.55 -5.48
N ASN A 270 -13.35 -9.69 -4.24
CA ASN A 270 -14.03 -8.59 -3.56
C ASN A 270 -13.06 -7.65 -2.83
N TRP A 271 -11.99 -8.19 -2.24
CA TRP A 271 -10.98 -7.37 -1.55
C TRP A 271 -11.62 -6.42 -0.50
N TYR A 272 -12.60 -6.93 0.23
CA TYR A 272 -13.51 -6.14 1.05
C TYR A 272 -12.83 -5.51 2.25
N VAL A 273 -11.75 -6.12 2.75
CA VAL A 273 -11.09 -5.71 4.00
C VAL A 273 -9.65 -5.25 3.74
N ARG A 274 -9.16 -4.36 4.59
CA ARG A 274 -7.76 -3.94 4.65
C ARG A 274 -7.08 -4.62 5.82
N TYR A 275 -6.04 -5.39 5.53
CA TYR A 275 -5.16 -5.94 6.53
C TYR A 275 -4.03 -4.96 6.79
N VAL A 276 -3.89 -4.52 8.04
CA VAL A 276 -2.90 -3.54 8.47
C VAL A 276 -1.99 -4.16 9.53
N VAL A 277 -0.69 -4.20 9.24
CA VAL A 277 0.36 -4.53 10.21
C VAL A 277 0.82 -3.25 10.87
N GLN A 278 0.85 -3.20 12.19
CA GLN A 278 1.39 -2.08 12.96
C GLN A 278 2.70 -2.48 13.62
N ALA A 279 3.70 -1.62 13.53
CA ALA A 279 5.01 -1.81 14.15
C ALA A 279 5.51 -0.52 14.79
N ASP A 280 6.18 -0.64 15.93
CA ASP A 280 6.71 0.49 16.69
C ASP A 280 8.22 0.62 16.46
N ARG A 281 8.71 1.87 16.41
CA ARG A 281 10.11 2.19 16.20
C ARG A 281 10.93 1.78 17.42
N VAL A 282 12.00 1.02 17.19
CA VAL A 282 12.91 0.51 18.24
C VAL A 282 14.32 1.09 18.15
N SER A 283 14.76 1.54 16.98
CA SER A 283 16.03 2.26 16.81
C SER A 283 16.01 3.20 15.61
N VAL A 284 16.90 4.19 15.66
CA VAL A 284 17.25 5.04 14.53
C VAL A 284 18.78 5.08 14.46
N ASP A 285 19.31 4.69 13.32
CA ASP A 285 20.73 4.54 13.06
C ASP A 285 21.11 5.46 11.89
N PRO A 286 21.59 6.70 12.17
CA PRO A 286 22.13 7.59 11.14
C PRO A 286 23.37 6.99 10.47
N ALA A 287 23.63 7.40 9.22
CA ALA A 287 24.77 6.95 8.41
C ALA A 287 26.16 7.31 8.97
#